data_AF-A0A520DK55-F1
#
_entry.id   AF-A0A520DK55-F1
#
_cell.length_a   1.000
_cell.length_b   1.000
_cell.length_c   1.000
_cell.angle_alpha   90.00
_cell.angle_beta   90.00
_cell.angle_gamma   90.00
#
_symmetry.space_group_name_H-M   'P 1'
#
loop_
_entity.id
_entity.type
_entity.pdbx_description
1 polymer ?
#
loop_
_entity_poly.entity_id
_entity_poly.type
_entity_poly.pdbx_seq_one_letter_code
_entity_poly.pdbx_strand_id
1 'polypeptide(L)'
;MKRVVVLLFISTLFFGLESLEAQVKVHKDLRTSTWNIIGLRYDKELSPGKWGSVYPTKLRALHNKTIELPGYMIPTKVGSKFTEFMFSIVPVESCPYCGTADIPA
;
A
#
# COMPACT_ATOMS: atom_id res chain seq x y z
N MET A 1 -13.34 37.87 -37.71
CA MET A 1 -12.43 36.71 -37.62
C MET A 1 -11.35 36.87 -36.55
N LYS A 2 -10.47 37.87 -36.58
CA LYS A 2 -9.39 38.05 -35.57
C LYS A 2 -9.86 38.04 -34.11
N ARG A 3 -10.99 38.69 -33.79
CA ARG A 3 -11.56 38.72 -32.43
C ARG A 3 -12.10 37.36 -31.94
N VAL A 4 -12.61 36.54 -32.86
CA VAL A 4 -13.13 35.19 -32.55
C VAL A 4 -11.98 34.22 -32.30
N VAL A 5 -10.90 34.34 -33.07
CA VAL A 5 -9.66 33.57 -32.87
C VAL A 5 -9.03 33.89 -31.52
N VAL A 6 -8.99 35.17 -31.12
CA VAL A 6 -8.47 35.58 -29.81
C VAL A 6 -9.32 35.05 -28.67
N LEU A 7 -10.65 35.08 -28.79
CA LEU A 7 -11.55 34.54 -27.75
C LEU A 7 -11.43 33.01 -27.61
N LEU A 8 -11.27 32.28 -28.71
CA LEU A 8 -11.02 30.84 -28.68
C LEU A 8 -9.67 30.50 -28.02
N PHE A 9 -8.63 31.29 -28.31
CA PHE A 9 -7.29 31.08 -27.73
C PHE A 9 -7.28 31.35 -26.21
N ILE A 10 -8.00 32.38 -25.77
CA ILE A 10 -8.17 32.69 -24.34
C ILE A 10 -8.97 31.57 -23.65
N SER A 11 -10.03 31.06 -24.26
CA SER A 11 -10.82 29.95 -23.71
C SER A 11 -9.97 28.70 -23.49
N THR A 12 -9.10 28.32 -24.44
CA THR A 12 -8.23 27.14 -24.29
C THR A 12 -7.15 27.32 -23.23
N LEU A 13 -6.70 28.54 -22.98
CA LEU A 13 -5.75 28.88 -21.90
C LEU A 13 -6.39 28.75 -20.51
N PHE A 14 -7.67 29.08 -20.35
CA PHE A 14 -8.37 28.93 -19.07
C PHE A 14 -8.72 27.48 -18.72
N PHE A 15 -9.03 26.63 -19.69
CA PHE A 15 -9.31 25.20 -19.44
C PHE A 15 -8.06 24.33 -19.22
N GLY A 16 -6.87 24.79 -19.62
CA GLY A 16 -5.62 24.03 -19.50
C GLY A 16 -4.95 24.07 -18.12
N LEU A 17 -5.42 24.93 -17.21
CA LEU A 17 -4.81 25.15 -15.89
C LEU A 17 -5.39 24.26 -14.78
N GLU A 18 -6.52 23.58 -14.99
CA GLU A 18 -7.23 22.84 -13.92
C GLU A 18 -6.93 21.33 -13.87
N SER A 19 -6.03 20.80 -14.70
CA SER A 19 -5.88 19.35 -14.89
C SER A 19 -4.74 18.65 -14.11
N LEU A 20 -4.08 19.30 -13.15
CA LEU A 20 -2.91 18.72 -12.47
C LEU A 20 -3.11 18.23 -11.02
N GLU A 21 -4.24 18.55 -10.36
CA GLU A 21 -4.43 18.26 -8.92
C GLU A 21 -5.61 17.30 -8.62
N ALA A 22 -6.15 16.60 -9.63
CA ALA A 22 -7.30 15.70 -9.42
C ALA A 22 -6.94 14.28 -8.92
N GLN A 23 -5.65 13.94 -8.85
CA GLN A 23 -5.24 12.66 -8.27
C GLN A 23 -5.13 12.82 -6.75
N VAL A 24 -6.22 12.51 -6.03
CA VAL A 24 -6.13 12.25 -4.59
C VAL A 24 -4.95 11.31 -4.40
N LYS A 25 -3.99 11.67 -3.54
CA LYS A 25 -2.91 10.76 -3.17
C LYS A 25 -3.54 9.60 -2.39
N VAL A 26 -4.11 8.63 -3.11
CA VAL A 26 -4.84 7.48 -2.57
C VAL A 26 -3.90 6.61 -1.73
N HIS A 27 -2.60 6.68 -1.99
CA HIS A 27 -1.59 5.84 -1.36
C HIS A 27 -0.85 6.62 -0.28
N LYS A 28 -1.33 6.48 0.96
CA LYS A 28 -0.57 6.86 2.15
C LYS A 28 0.37 5.71 2.49
N ASP A 29 1.67 5.94 2.39
CA ASP A 29 2.66 4.95 2.83
C ASP A 29 2.56 4.77 4.35
N LEU A 30 2.09 3.59 4.79
CA LEU A 30 2.00 3.20 6.20
C LEU A 30 3.21 2.38 6.64
N ARG A 31 4.23 2.22 5.79
CA ARG A 31 5.43 1.44 6.09
C ARG A 31 6.26 2.11 7.17
N THR A 32 6.40 1.40 8.29
CA THR A 32 7.26 1.78 9.41
C THR A 32 8.52 0.93 9.43
N SER A 33 9.48 1.27 10.28
CA SER A 33 10.64 0.42 10.55
C SER A 33 10.22 -0.98 11.03
N THR A 34 9.14 -1.09 11.80
CA THR A 34 8.58 -2.38 12.25
C THR A 34 8.06 -3.21 11.07
N TRP A 35 7.32 -2.60 10.13
CA TRP A 35 6.90 -3.27 8.90
C TRP A 35 8.09 -3.78 8.09
N ASN A 36 9.15 -2.98 7.96
CA ASN A 36 10.38 -3.40 7.27
C ASN A 36 11.03 -4.61 7.93
N ILE A 37 10.97 -4.74 9.26
CA ILE A 37 11.48 -5.90 9.99
C ILE A 37 10.61 -7.14 9.73
N ILE A 38 9.28 -6.98 9.70
CA ILE A 38 8.33 -8.07 9.35
C ILE A 38 8.60 -8.60 7.94
N GLY A 39 8.86 -7.70 6.99
CA GLY A 39 9.23 -8.02 5.61
C GLY A 39 10.61 -8.66 5.44
N LEU A 40 11.35 -8.94 6.51
CA LEU A 40 12.62 -9.68 6.43
C LEU A 40 12.42 -11.19 6.28
N ARG A 41 11.18 -11.69 6.30
CA ARG A 41 10.87 -13.10 6.04
C ARG A 41 11.15 -13.41 4.57
N TYR A 42 11.79 -14.55 4.31
CA TYR A 42 12.04 -15.04 2.96
C TYR A 42 12.06 -16.57 2.95
N ASP A 43 11.76 -17.17 1.80
CA ASP A 43 11.89 -18.62 1.64
C ASP A 43 13.27 -18.99 1.10
N LYS A 44 13.82 -20.10 1.59
CA LYS A 44 15.04 -20.71 1.06
C LYS A 44 14.93 -22.22 1.08
N GLU A 45 15.74 -22.88 0.25
CA GLU A 45 15.96 -24.32 0.36
C GLU A 45 16.78 -24.61 1.64
N LEU A 46 16.18 -25.36 2.57
CA LEU A 46 16.80 -25.72 3.85
C LEU A 46 17.58 -27.04 3.76
N SER A 47 17.16 -27.91 2.85
CA SER A 47 17.80 -29.17 2.49
C SER A 47 17.30 -29.58 1.11
N PRO A 48 17.98 -30.49 0.38
CA PRO A 48 17.58 -30.86 -0.98
C PRO A 48 16.08 -31.19 -1.08
N GLY A 49 15.36 -30.42 -1.90
CA GLY A 49 13.93 -30.57 -2.14
C GLY A 49 13.01 -30.08 -1.01
N LYS A 50 13.54 -29.49 0.07
CA LYS A 50 12.75 -28.92 1.17
C LYS A 50 12.95 -27.42 1.28
N TRP A 51 11.93 -26.69 0.86
CA TRP A 51 11.83 -25.24 1.04
C TRP A 51 11.22 -24.91 2.39
N GLY A 52 11.67 -23.82 2.99
CA GLY A 52 11.09 -23.33 4.22
C GLY A 52 11.38 -21.85 4.43
N SER A 53 10.59 -21.26 5.32
CA SER A 53 10.68 -19.84 5.64
C SER A 53 11.77 -19.56 6.65
N VAL A 54 12.51 -18.50 6.41
CA VAL A 54 13.60 -18.03 7.26
C VAL A 54 13.19 -16.73 7.92
N TYR A 55 13.45 -16.68 9.22
CA TYR A 55 13.20 -15.52 10.06
C TYR A 55 14.55 -15.01 10.58
N PRO A 56 15.12 -13.93 10.01
CA PRO A 56 16.38 -13.35 10.48
C PRO A 56 16.31 -12.93 11.95
N THR A 57 17.47 -12.77 12.60
CA THR A 57 17.57 -12.42 14.03
C THR A 57 16.74 -11.19 14.40
N LYS A 58 16.72 -10.16 13.54
CA LYS A 58 15.93 -8.94 13.76
C LYS A 58 14.42 -9.23 13.80
N LEU A 59 13.92 -10.08 12.90
CA LEU A 59 12.51 -10.48 12.87
C LEU A 59 12.16 -11.38 14.06
N ARG A 60 13.03 -12.34 14.39
CA ARG A 60 12.86 -13.21 15.56
C ARG A 60 12.81 -12.43 16.88
N ALA A 61 13.51 -11.29 16.96
CA ALA A 61 13.49 -10.44 18.15
C ALA A 61 12.10 -9.84 18.44
N LEU A 62 11.20 -9.78 17.45
CA LEU A 62 9.82 -9.32 17.63
C LEU A 62 8.89 -10.41 18.22
N HIS A 63 9.34 -11.67 18.29
CA HIS A 63 8.53 -12.76 18.81
C HIS A 63 8.14 -12.53 20.28
N ASN A 64 6.85 -12.68 20.59
CA ASN A 64 6.26 -12.40 21.91
C ASN A 64 6.50 -10.97 22.43
N LYS A 65 6.63 -9.98 21.53
CA LYS A 65 6.69 -8.56 21.88
C LYS A 65 5.41 -7.85 21.44
N THR A 66 4.93 -6.96 22.28
CA THR A 66 3.91 -5.98 21.87
C THR A 66 4.56 -4.97 20.94
N ILE A 67 4.02 -4.86 19.72
CA ILE A 67 4.46 -3.90 18.71
C ILE A 67 3.28 -3.05 18.27
N GLU A 68 3.56 -1.84 17.81
CA GLU A 68 2.59 -1.00 17.13
C GLU A 68 2.76 -1.12 15.62
N LEU A 69 1.65 -1.38 14.93
CA LEU A 69 1.64 -1.60 13.50
C LEU A 69 0.47 -0.84 12.87
N PRO A 70 0.72 0.25 12.14
CA PRO A 70 -0.35 0.95 11.42
C PRO A 70 -0.78 0.14 10.20
N GLY A 71 -2.08 0.15 9.93
CA GLY A 71 -2.65 -0.57 8.79
C GLY A 71 -4.18 -0.43 8.74
N TYR A 72 -4.75 -1.11 7.77
CA TYR A 72 -6.18 -1.21 7.53
C TYR A 72 -6.71 -2.52 8.12
N MET A 73 -7.82 -2.42 8.87
CA MET A 73 -8.63 -3.57 9.24
C MET A 73 -9.70 -3.77 8.19
N ILE A 74 -9.64 -4.89 7.48
CA ILE A 74 -10.55 -5.23 6.39
C ILE A 74 -11.48 -6.34 6.90
N PRO A 75 -12.76 -6.06 7.17
CA PRO A 75 -13.69 -7.07 7.69
C PRO A 75 -13.82 -8.25 6.73
N THR A 76 -13.85 -9.48 7.24
CA THR A 76 -14.07 -10.68 6.43
C THR A 76 -15.54 -10.90 6.09
N LYS A 77 -16.45 -10.22 6.80
CA LYS A 77 -17.90 -10.34 6.67
C LYS A 77 -18.55 -8.96 6.72
N VAL A 78 -19.68 -8.82 6.03
CA VAL A 78 -20.48 -7.59 6.01
C VAL A 78 -21.17 -7.40 7.37
N GLY A 79 -21.04 -6.20 7.95
CA GLY A 79 -21.72 -5.84 9.19
C GLY A 79 -21.15 -4.56 9.80
N SER A 80 -21.94 -3.91 10.67
CA SER A 80 -21.50 -2.71 11.41
C SER A 80 -20.60 -3.04 12.61
N LYS A 81 -20.53 -4.32 13.00
CA LYS A 81 -19.65 -4.85 14.03
C LYS A 81 -18.98 -6.10 13.50
N PHE A 82 -17.68 -6.23 13.71
CA PHE A 82 -16.88 -7.39 13.31
C PHE A 82 -15.82 -7.69 14.36
N THR A 83 -15.49 -8.97 14.53
CA THR A 83 -14.39 -9.45 15.38
C THR A 83 -13.32 -10.17 14.58
N GLU A 84 -13.61 -10.46 13.31
CA GLU A 84 -12.71 -11.11 12.37
C GLU A 84 -12.41 -10.12 11.24
N PHE A 85 -11.14 -9.89 10.97
CA PHE A 85 -10.66 -8.97 9.95
C PHE A 85 -9.31 -9.44 9.42
N MET A 86 -9.04 -9.11 8.16
CA MET A 86 -7.70 -9.15 7.60
C MET A 86 -6.99 -7.83 7.94
N PHE A 87 -5.76 -7.92 8.41
CA PHE A 87 -4.92 -6.76 8.64
C PHE A 87 -3.98 -6.57 7.44
N SER A 88 -3.99 -5.38 6.84
CA SER A 88 -3.21 -5.06 5.64
C SER A 88 -2.52 -3.71 5.79
N ILE A 89 -1.33 -3.57 5.22
CA ILE A 89 -0.64 -2.27 5.14
C ILE A 89 -1.23 -1.36 4.04
N VAL A 90 -1.94 -1.96 3.07
CA VAL A 90 -2.61 -1.25 1.96
C VAL A 90 -4.13 -1.38 2.04
N PRO A 91 -4.89 -0.41 1.51
CA PRO A 91 -6.35 -0.51 1.42
C PRO A 91 -6.78 -1.59 0.41
N VAL A 92 -8.05 -2.02 0.47
CA VAL A 92 -8.63 -3.05 -0.42
C VAL A 92 -8.50 -2.69 -1.91
N GLU A 93 -8.54 -1.40 -2.23
CA GLU A 93 -8.44 -0.91 -3.61
C GLU A 93 -7.00 -0.85 -4.13
N SER A 94 -6.00 -1.08 -3.27
CA SER A 94 -4.61 -1.18 -3.70
C SER A 94 -4.33 -2.58 -4.22
N CYS A 95 -3.54 -2.63 -5.30
CA CYS A 95 -3.09 -3.87 -5.93
C CYS A 95 -2.45 -4.81 -4.89
N PRO A 96 -3.09 -5.93 -4.52
CA PRO A 96 -2.59 -6.80 -3.44
C PRO A 96 -1.27 -7.50 -3.79
N TYR A 97 -0.86 -7.43 -5.06
CA TYR A 97 0.38 -8.01 -5.58
C TYR A 97 1.48 -6.98 -5.83
N CYS A 98 1.14 -5.70 -5.78
CA CYS A 98 2.11 -4.63 -5.87
C CYS A 98 2.74 -4.57 -4.49
N GLY A 99 4.03 -4.84 -4.32
CA GLY A 99 4.61 -5.08 -3.00
C GLY A 99 5.92 -5.85 -3.03
N THR A 100 6.63 -5.93 -1.90
CA THR A 100 7.88 -6.69 -1.76
C THR A 100 7.85 -7.48 -0.46
N ALA A 101 8.38 -8.71 -0.48
CA ALA A 101 8.51 -9.58 0.69
C ALA A 101 7.18 -9.86 1.41
N ASP A 102 6.16 -10.27 0.64
CA ASP A 102 4.80 -10.58 1.11
C ASP A 102 4.04 -9.40 1.74
N ILE A 103 4.58 -8.18 1.62
CA ILE A 103 3.95 -6.93 2.05
C ILE A 103 3.46 -6.16 0.81
N PRO A 104 2.13 -6.02 0.62
CA PRO A 104 1.57 -5.18 -0.44
C PRO A 104 2.00 -3.70 -0.32
N ALA A 105 1.95 -2.94 -1.41
CA ALA A 105 2.40 -1.56 -1.59
C ALA A 105 1.36 -0.73 -2.37
#